data_AF-A0A938GPW4-F1
#
_entry.id   AF-A0A938GPW4-F1
#
_cell.length_a   1.000
_cell.length_b   1.000
_cell.length_c   1.000
_cell.angle_alpha   90.00
_cell.angle_beta   90.00
_cell.angle_gamma   90.00
#
_symmetry.space_group_name_H-M   'P 1'
#
loop_
_entity.id
_entity.type
_entity.pdbx_description
1 polymer ?
#
loop_
_entity_poly.entity_id
_entity_poly.type
_entity_poly.pdbx_seq_one_letter_code
_entity_poly.pdbx_strand_id
1 'polypeptide(L)'
;MGRGRGVPTCPLGFSSTPEARGASLAASELSHSTQGTCAHQVFSLLPQTLQGSSARMIICLRPLAHRSLLAGLLALVWVLANPLLQAGDADIRLGLQTWTLRNLKFDQMVEFAVKHGIKDLQIIPNHLNPDASQEELQQKKSVLEKHGLRPYTFGVAGTSMDFAKNRKLFEFAKFMGMKLIVVEPGDFRIWDNLEALAKEFDIQVAVHNHGIRSLYGNPAVVKNIVQHRDSRIGVCMDIGWITAAGFDAAKVFRDYNGRVFDLHLKDKKVEPALGDTVATDAHIGQGSANMKGLIAELQKANWKGVMAIETDSQTFALNPSEFVTNARKFLEANVSQP
;
A
#
# COMPACT_ATOMS: atom_id res chain seq x y z
N MET A 1 -48.90 37.49 35.43
CA MET A 1 -47.82 36.60 35.93
C MET A 1 -48.24 35.16 35.67
N GLY A 2 -47.84 34.60 34.53
CA GLY A 2 -48.13 33.21 34.17
C GLY A 2 -46.82 32.46 33.98
N ARG A 3 -46.60 31.39 34.74
CA ARG A 3 -45.48 30.46 34.52
C ARG A 3 -46.05 29.13 34.03
N GLY A 4 -45.57 28.71 32.88
CA GLY A 4 -45.81 27.39 32.32
C GLY A 4 -44.57 26.92 31.57
N ARG A 5 -44.56 25.60 31.33
CA ARG A 5 -43.55 24.74 30.67
C ARG A 5 -42.48 24.24 31.66
N GLY A 6 -42.41 22.95 32.03
CA GLY A 6 -42.83 21.73 31.33
C GLY A 6 -41.60 21.11 30.67
N VAL A 7 -40.95 20.19 31.39
CA VAL A 7 -39.77 19.41 30.95
C VAL A 7 -40.28 18.13 30.28
N PRO A 8 -39.78 17.73 29.10
CA PRO A 8 -40.07 16.42 28.54
C PRO A 8 -39.00 15.40 28.94
N THR A 9 -39.43 14.31 29.56
CA THR A 9 -38.66 13.08 29.76
C THR A 9 -38.79 12.17 28.53
N CYS A 10 -37.69 11.50 28.15
CA CYS A 10 -37.63 10.54 27.06
C CYS A 10 -37.51 9.12 27.67
N PRO A 11 -38.29 8.11 27.23
CA PRO A 11 -38.16 6.75 27.72
C PRO A 11 -37.25 5.91 26.81
N LEU A 12 -36.29 5.21 27.41
CA LEU A 12 -35.52 4.13 26.80
C LEU A 12 -36.15 2.77 27.18
N GLY A 13 -36.34 1.90 26.20
CA GLY A 13 -36.77 0.52 26.39
C GLY A 13 -36.63 -0.31 25.12
N PHE A 14 -36.41 -1.62 25.30
CA PHE A 14 -36.15 -2.71 24.33
C PHE A 14 -34.67 -2.91 23.97
N SER A 15 -33.92 -3.83 24.60
CA SER A 15 -33.98 -5.31 24.69
C SER A 15 -33.40 -6.03 23.47
N SER A 16 -32.32 -6.81 23.68
CA SER A 16 -32.25 -8.25 23.34
C SER A 16 -30.82 -8.77 23.53
N THR A 17 -30.68 -9.76 24.42
CA THR A 17 -29.61 -10.76 24.42
C THR A 17 -29.92 -11.82 23.35
N PRO A 18 -28.91 -12.64 22.98
CA PRO A 18 -29.20 -14.07 23.04
C PRO A 18 -28.08 -14.91 23.66
N GLU A 19 -28.57 -16.01 24.23
CA GLU A 19 -27.90 -17.08 24.97
C GLU A 19 -26.91 -17.88 24.13
N ALA A 20 -25.84 -18.32 24.81
CA ALA A 20 -24.93 -19.34 24.34
C ALA A 20 -25.56 -20.73 24.54
N ARG A 21 -25.52 -21.57 23.49
CA ARG A 21 -25.68 -23.03 23.61
C ARG A 21 -24.48 -23.71 22.98
N GLY A 22 -23.85 -24.58 23.77
CA GLY A 22 -22.73 -25.41 23.36
C GLY A 22 -23.14 -26.55 22.44
N ALA A 23 -22.18 -27.02 21.65
CA ALA A 23 -22.21 -28.32 21.02
C ALA A 23 -20.81 -28.94 21.09
N SER A 24 -20.80 -30.14 21.64
CA SER A 24 -19.70 -31.09 21.81
C SER A 24 -19.02 -31.43 20.49
N LEU A 25 -17.68 -31.42 20.47
CA LEU A 25 -16.87 -32.03 19.43
C LEU A 25 -16.34 -33.38 19.95
N ALA A 26 -16.87 -34.46 19.39
CA ALA A 26 -16.30 -35.79 19.53
C ALA A 26 -15.11 -35.93 18.57
N ALA A 27 -13.93 -36.14 19.13
CA ALA A 27 -12.75 -36.61 18.41
C ALA A 27 -12.93 -38.11 18.14
N SER A 28 -12.71 -38.54 16.89
CA SER A 28 -12.45 -39.93 16.58
C SER A 28 -11.08 -40.03 15.94
N GLU A 29 -10.22 -40.76 16.63
CA GLU A 29 -8.94 -41.27 16.17
C GLU A 29 -9.16 -42.30 15.07
N LEU A 30 -8.32 -42.29 14.04
CA LEU A 30 -8.01 -43.49 13.27
C LEU A 30 -6.51 -43.57 13.03
N SER A 31 -6.05 -44.80 13.18
CA SER A 31 -4.69 -45.25 13.48
C SER A 31 -3.94 -45.77 12.23
N HIS A 32 -2.61 -45.72 12.36
CA HIS A 32 -1.56 -46.60 11.82
C HIS A 32 -1.77 -47.50 10.58
N SER A 33 -0.86 -47.39 9.61
CA SER A 33 0.11 -48.46 9.21
C SER A 33 1.20 -47.83 8.31
N THR A 34 2.48 -47.76 8.68
CA THR A 34 3.61 -48.73 8.66
C THR A 34 4.04 -49.32 7.30
N GLN A 35 5.21 -48.83 6.86
CA GLN A 35 6.43 -49.55 6.42
C GLN A 35 6.62 -50.03 4.96
N GLY A 36 7.87 -49.82 4.49
CA GLY A 36 8.55 -50.43 3.34
C GLY A 36 9.46 -49.42 2.60
N THR A 37 10.70 -49.09 3.00
CA THR A 37 12.02 -49.71 2.64
C THR A 37 12.13 -50.16 1.17
N CYS A 38 13.20 -50.00 0.36
CA CYS A 38 14.64 -49.68 0.46
C CYS A 38 15.09 -49.13 -0.93
N ALA A 39 15.93 -48.10 -1.03
CA ALA A 39 17.39 -48.13 -1.19
C ALA A 39 17.97 -48.70 -2.51
N HIS A 40 18.69 -47.81 -3.22
CA HIS A 40 19.89 -47.98 -4.05
C HIS A 40 19.92 -49.01 -5.20
N GLN A 41 20.28 -48.51 -6.40
CA GLN A 41 21.56 -48.89 -7.01
C GLN A 41 22.00 -47.93 -8.12
N VAL A 42 23.24 -47.48 -7.98
CA VAL A 42 24.08 -46.76 -8.95
C VAL A 42 24.75 -47.80 -9.84
N PHE A 43 24.80 -47.56 -11.15
CA PHE A 43 25.81 -48.19 -12.01
C PHE A 43 26.27 -47.19 -13.09
N SER A 44 27.42 -46.58 -12.83
CA SER A 44 28.35 -46.14 -13.87
C SER A 44 29.16 -47.34 -14.33
N LEU A 45 29.49 -47.42 -15.63
CA LEU A 45 30.85 -47.68 -16.14
C LEU A 45 30.87 -47.63 -17.68
N LEU A 46 31.73 -46.73 -18.17
CA LEU A 46 32.38 -46.61 -19.50
C LEU A 46 33.29 -47.84 -19.80
N PRO A 47 34.16 -47.86 -20.86
CA PRO A 47 34.22 -47.18 -22.17
C PRO A 47 34.61 -48.13 -23.35
N GLN A 48 34.82 -47.57 -24.56
CA GLN A 48 35.85 -47.86 -25.62
C GLN A 48 35.22 -47.67 -27.04
N THR A 49 35.82 -47.10 -28.10
CA THR A 49 37.21 -46.84 -28.55
C THR A 49 37.26 -45.82 -29.72
N LEU A 50 38.34 -45.01 -29.74
CA LEU A 50 39.29 -44.58 -30.80
C LEU A 50 38.87 -44.22 -32.26
N GLN A 51 39.30 -43.02 -32.68
CA GLN A 51 40.12 -42.64 -33.87
C GLN A 51 40.17 -41.08 -33.90
N GLY A 52 41.23 -40.32 -34.18
CA GLY A 52 42.55 -40.53 -34.78
C GLY A 52 42.77 -39.49 -35.88
N SER A 53 43.54 -38.40 -35.63
CA SER A 53 44.30 -37.68 -36.67
C SER A 53 45.28 -36.66 -36.11
N SER A 54 46.48 -36.69 -36.69
CA SER A 54 47.69 -35.95 -36.34
C SER A 54 47.79 -34.60 -37.06
N ALA A 55 48.37 -33.59 -36.40
CA ALA A 55 49.03 -32.48 -37.09
C ALA A 55 50.33 -32.09 -36.38
N ARG A 56 51.36 -31.87 -37.19
CA ARG A 56 52.79 -31.73 -36.83
C ARG A 56 53.08 -30.41 -36.12
N MET A 57 53.92 -30.49 -35.09
CA MET A 57 54.47 -29.37 -34.34
C MET A 57 55.81 -28.94 -34.95
N ILE A 58 55.91 -27.68 -35.39
CA ILE A 58 57.18 -27.04 -35.76
C ILE A 58 57.52 -26.05 -34.64
N ILE A 59 58.58 -26.35 -33.89
CA ILE A 59 59.15 -25.48 -32.86
C ILE A 59 60.22 -24.62 -33.54
N CYS A 60 60.06 -23.30 -33.48
CA CYS A 60 61.11 -22.35 -33.81
C CYS A 60 61.34 -21.43 -32.59
N LEU A 61 62.45 -21.66 -31.89
CA LEU A 61 62.95 -20.86 -30.77
C LEU A 61 63.82 -19.71 -31.30
N ARG A 62 63.62 -18.48 -30.80
CA ARG A 62 64.63 -17.41 -30.69
C ARG A 62 64.08 -16.18 -29.93
N PRO A 63 64.92 -15.27 -29.39
CA PRO A 63 65.14 -15.12 -27.95
C PRO A 63 64.63 -13.79 -27.36
N LEU A 64 64.73 -13.71 -26.02
CA LEU A 64 64.36 -12.59 -25.16
C LEU A 64 64.89 -11.23 -25.61
N ALA A 65 64.06 -10.20 -25.48
CA ALA A 65 64.50 -8.83 -25.23
C ALA A 65 63.57 -8.16 -24.19
N HIS A 66 64.16 -7.82 -23.05
CA HIS A 66 63.61 -6.94 -22.02
C HIS A 66 63.08 -5.63 -22.61
N ARG A 67 61.76 -5.36 -22.53
CA ARG A 67 61.21 -4.00 -22.47
C ARG A 67 59.90 -3.95 -21.68
N SER A 68 59.94 -3.16 -20.59
CA SER A 68 58.82 -2.38 -20.06
C SER A 68 57.76 -3.08 -19.19
N LEU A 69 58.16 -3.41 -17.96
CA LEU A 69 57.30 -3.32 -16.76
C LEU A 69 56.81 -1.87 -16.61
N LEU A 70 55.65 -1.49 -17.17
CA LEU A 70 54.95 -0.24 -16.84
C LEU A 70 53.53 -0.14 -17.45
N ALA A 71 52.79 -1.25 -17.53
CA ALA A 71 51.39 -1.25 -18.01
C ALA A 71 50.40 -1.93 -17.05
N GLY A 72 50.78 -2.11 -15.77
CA GLY A 72 50.00 -2.88 -14.78
C GLY A 72 49.36 -2.06 -13.66
N LEU A 73 49.42 -0.73 -13.68
CA LEU A 73 49.05 0.11 -12.53
C LEU A 73 47.98 1.19 -12.80
N LEU A 74 47.28 1.12 -13.94
CA LEU A 74 46.18 2.04 -14.28
C LEU A 74 44.80 1.37 -14.36
N ALA A 75 44.70 0.05 -14.17
CA ALA A 75 43.43 -0.68 -14.20
C ALA A 75 42.81 -0.93 -12.79
N LEU A 76 43.42 -0.40 -11.72
CA LEU A 76 43.01 -0.66 -10.34
C LEU A 76 42.55 0.59 -9.56
N VAL A 77 42.29 1.70 -10.26
CA VAL A 77 41.78 2.95 -9.65
C VAL A 77 40.36 3.31 -10.12
N TRP A 78 39.75 2.54 -11.03
CA TRP A 78 38.40 2.80 -11.55
C TRP A 78 37.28 1.94 -10.94
N VAL A 79 37.53 1.23 -9.82
CA VAL A 79 36.50 0.43 -9.12
C VAL A 79 36.24 0.92 -7.69
N LEU A 80 36.87 2.03 -7.26
CA LEU A 80 36.57 2.67 -5.96
C LEU A 80 35.97 4.07 -6.10
N ALA A 81 35.42 4.40 -7.27
CA ALA A 81 34.57 5.57 -7.44
C ALA A 81 33.11 5.17 -7.19
N ASN A 82 32.70 5.29 -5.94
CA ASN A 82 31.31 5.48 -5.48
C ASN A 82 30.28 4.41 -5.91
N PRO A 83 29.80 3.53 -5.00
CA PRO A 83 28.37 3.33 -4.91
C PRO A 83 27.81 4.59 -4.23
N LEU A 84 27.89 5.73 -4.90
CA LEU A 84 26.83 6.71 -4.75
C LEU A 84 25.64 5.89 -5.17
N LEU A 85 24.81 5.50 -4.19
CA LEU A 85 23.46 5.05 -4.45
C LEU A 85 22.99 5.92 -5.61
N GLN A 86 22.80 5.33 -6.80
CA GLN A 86 21.86 5.94 -7.71
C GLN A 86 20.59 5.97 -6.88
N ALA A 87 20.24 7.16 -6.38
CA ALA A 87 18.89 7.43 -5.94
C ALA A 87 18.07 7.08 -7.17
N GLY A 88 17.48 5.89 -7.18
CA GLY A 88 16.86 5.44 -8.40
C GLY A 88 15.61 6.27 -8.65
N ASP A 89 15.03 6.07 -9.82
CA ASP A 89 13.95 6.89 -10.37
C ASP A 89 12.61 6.59 -9.64
N ALA A 90 12.57 6.84 -8.33
CA ALA A 90 11.36 6.85 -7.54
C ALA A 90 10.42 7.93 -8.10
N ASP A 91 9.19 7.53 -8.41
CA ASP A 91 8.14 8.41 -8.91
C ASP A 91 7.10 8.56 -7.79
N ILE A 92 7.47 9.34 -6.78
CA ILE A 92 6.63 9.64 -5.63
C ILE A 92 5.74 10.82 -6.00
N ARG A 93 4.47 10.54 -6.31
CA ARG A 93 3.50 11.57 -6.69
C ARG A 93 2.72 12.04 -5.47
N LEU A 94 2.43 13.33 -5.42
CA LEU A 94 1.50 13.87 -4.44
C LEU A 94 0.06 13.64 -4.92
N GLY A 95 -0.79 13.11 -4.03
CA GLY A 95 -2.22 13.01 -4.24
C GLY A 95 -3.03 13.64 -3.13
N LEU A 96 -4.34 13.64 -3.28
CA LEU A 96 -5.29 14.04 -2.26
C LEU A 96 -6.28 12.92 -1.99
N GLN A 97 -6.32 12.45 -0.75
CA GLN A 97 -7.46 11.69 -0.27
C GLN A 97 -8.60 12.70 -0.05
N THR A 98 -9.63 12.61 -0.89
CA THR A 98 -10.80 13.49 -0.80
C THR A 98 -11.60 13.36 0.51
N TRP A 99 -11.32 12.40 1.39
CA TRP A 99 -11.76 12.37 2.80
C TRP A 99 -11.31 13.60 3.59
N THR A 100 -10.15 14.17 3.25
CA THR A 100 -9.69 15.49 3.74
C THR A 100 -10.71 16.59 3.44
N LEU A 101 -11.49 16.42 2.37
CA LEU A 101 -12.51 17.35 1.88
C LEU A 101 -13.94 16.83 2.11
N ARG A 102 -14.15 15.90 3.05
CA ARG A 102 -15.46 15.24 3.29
C ARG A 102 -16.65 16.18 3.53
N ASN A 103 -16.40 17.43 3.91
CA ASN A 103 -17.42 18.45 4.11
C ASN A 103 -17.82 19.19 2.82
N LEU A 104 -17.09 18.98 1.73
CA LEU A 104 -17.34 19.59 0.42
C LEU A 104 -18.20 18.67 -0.46
N LYS A 105 -18.89 19.26 -1.44
CA LYS A 105 -19.53 18.52 -2.54
C LYS A 105 -18.54 18.29 -3.68
N PHE A 106 -18.92 17.45 -4.65
CA PHE A 106 -18.07 17.09 -5.79
C PHE A 106 -17.47 18.30 -6.51
N ASP A 107 -18.29 19.29 -6.89
CA ASP A 107 -17.79 20.47 -7.63
C ASP A 107 -16.82 21.31 -6.79
N GLN A 108 -17.11 21.48 -5.49
CA GLN A 108 -16.22 22.19 -4.56
C GLN A 108 -14.90 21.43 -4.34
N MET A 109 -14.94 20.10 -4.34
CA MET A 109 -13.74 19.24 -4.29
C MET A 109 -12.89 19.42 -5.54
N VAL A 110 -13.52 19.48 -6.73
CA VAL A 110 -12.84 19.75 -8.01
C VAL A 110 -12.19 21.14 -8.00
N GLU A 111 -12.94 22.18 -7.62
CA GLU A 111 -12.43 23.55 -7.50
C GLU A 111 -11.26 23.63 -6.52
N PHE A 112 -11.36 22.94 -5.39
CA PHE A 112 -10.29 22.87 -4.40
C PHE A 112 -9.03 22.20 -4.99
N ALA A 113 -9.17 21.03 -5.62
CA ALA A 113 -8.05 20.30 -6.22
C ALA A 113 -7.33 21.15 -7.29
N VAL A 114 -8.09 21.81 -8.16
CA VAL A 114 -7.55 22.73 -9.19
C VAL A 114 -6.82 23.90 -8.55
N LYS A 115 -7.43 24.57 -7.57
CA LYS A 115 -6.84 25.72 -6.87
C LYS A 115 -5.52 25.36 -6.18
N HIS A 116 -5.42 24.16 -5.62
CA HIS A 116 -4.23 23.67 -4.93
C HIS A 116 -3.25 22.93 -5.84
N GLY A 117 -3.56 22.80 -7.14
CA GLY A 117 -2.69 22.17 -8.14
C GLY A 117 -2.48 20.67 -7.93
N ILE A 118 -3.38 19.99 -7.23
CA ILE A 118 -3.27 18.54 -6.97
C ILE A 118 -4.07 17.79 -8.02
N LYS A 119 -3.37 16.97 -8.82
CA LYS A 119 -3.97 16.25 -9.95
C LYS A 119 -4.45 14.85 -9.60
N ASP A 120 -3.73 14.12 -8.75
CA ASP A 120 -4.07 12.75 -8.38
C ASP A 120 -5.05 12.73 -7.20
N LEU A 121 -6.23 12.14 -7.41
CA LEU A 121 -7.31 12.08 -6.43
C LEU A 121 -7.63 10.64 -6.05
N GLN A 122 -7.58 10.35 -4.75
CA GLN A 122 -8.21 9.18 -4.15
C GLN A 122 -9.63 9.56 -3.72
N ILE A 123 -10.61 9.02 -4.44
CA ILE A 123 -12.00 9.46 -4.31
C ILE A 123 -12.77 8.61 -3.30
N ILE A 124 -13.57 9.27 -2.45
CA ILE A 124 -14.50 8.64 -1.50
C ILE A 124 -15.93 8.54 -2.09
N PRO A 125 -16.79 7.64 -1.56
CA PRO A 125 -18.17 7.48 -2.03
C PRO A 125 -19.01 8.77 -2.02
N ASN A 126 -18.76 9.70 -1.09
CA ASN A 126 -19.51 10.96 -0.99
C ASN A 126 -19.28 11.90 -2.19
N HIS A 127 -18.12 11.82 -2.84
CA HIS A 127 -17.82 12.64 -4.01
C HIS A 127 -18.21 11.93 -5.32
N LEU A 128 -18.02 10.62 -5.38
CA LEU A 128 -18.38 9.80 -6.53
C LEU A 128 -19.00 8.49 -6.04
N ASN A 129 -20.31 8.35 -6.23
CA ASN A 129 -21.04 7.17 -5.78
C ASN A 129 -20.93 6.05 -6.84
N PRO A 130 -20.38 4.87 -6.53
CA PRO A 130 -20.31 3.74 -7.46
C PRO A 130 -21.67 3.24 -7.95
N ASP A 131 -22.74 3.48 -7.18
CA ASP A 131 -24.12 3.09 -7.53
C ASP A 131 -24.89 4.19 -8.30
N ALA A 132 -24.26 5.30 -8.65
CA ALA A 132 -24.88 6.35 -9.46
C ALA A 132 -25.19 5.86 -10.90
N SER A 133 -26.05 6.61 -11.60
CA SER A 133 -26.35 6.30 -13.00
C SER A 133 -25.11 6.44 -13.88
N GLN A 134 -25.06 5.71 -15.00
CA GLN A 134 -23.97 5.83 -15.97
C GLN A 134 -23.84 7.26 -16.53
N GLU A 135 -24.97 7.97 -16.67
CA GLU A 135 -24.98 9.38 -17.08
C GLU A 135 -24.29 10.28 -16.05
N GLU A 136 -24.62 10.14 -14.76
CA GLU A 136 -23.98 10.92 -13.69
C GLU A 136 -22.48 10.61 -13.61
N LEU A 137 -22.11 9.33 -13.67
CA LEU A 137 -20.71 8.91 -13.64
C LEU A 137 -19.93 9.47 -14.84
N GLN A 138 -20.50 9.41 -16.05
CA GLN A 138 -19.89 9.97 -17.24
C GLN A 138 -19.76 11.49 -17.14
N GLN A 139 -20.77 12.19 -16.63
CA GLN A 139 -20.71 13.64 -16.42
C GLN A 139 -19.58 14.01 -15.47
N LYS A 140 -19.52 13.38 -14.29
CA LYS A 140 -18.48 13.64 -13.29
C LYS A 140 -17.08 13.28 -13.81
N LYS A 141 -16.95 12.18 -14.54
CA LYS A 141 -15.70 11.79 -15.21
C LYS A 141 -15.25 12.87 -16.20
N SER A 142 -16.14 13.38 -17.05
CA SER A 142 -15.84 14.46 -18.00
C SER A 142 -15.41 15.75 -17.30
N VAL A 143 -16.00 16.09 -16.14
CA VAL A 143 -15.58 17.24 -15.33
C VAL A 143 -14.16 17.07 -14.82
N LEU A 144 -13.81 15.90 -14.27
CA LEU A 144 -12.44 15.61 -13.82
C LEU A 144 -11.43 15.73 -14.96
N GLU A 145 -11.74 15.12 -16.11
CA GLU A 145 -10.89 15.15 -17.31
C GLU A 145 -10.68 16.57 -17.83
N LYS A 146 -11.75 17.38 -17.92
CA LYS A 146 -11.70 18.79 -18.33
C LYS A 146 -10.75 19.62 -17.46
N HIS A 147 -10.66 19.30 -16.17
CA HIS A 147 -9.79 19.98 -15.22
C HIS A 147 -8.41 19.31 -15.06
N GLY A 148 -8.11 18.27 -15.83
CA GLY A 148 -6.84 17.53 -15.74
C GLY A 148 -6.64 16.77 -14.43
N LEU A 149 -7.74 16.44 -13.75
CA LEU A 149 -7.77 15.67 -12.51
C LEU A 149 -7.88 14.18 -12.82
N ARG A 150 -7.09 13.36 -12.11
CA ARG A 150 -7.00 11.91 -12.28
C ARG A 150 -7.58 11.21 -11.05
N PRO A 151 -8.76 10.57 -11.17
CA PRO A 151 -9.27 9.70 -10.12
C PRO A 151 -8.51 8.37 -10.17
N TYR A 152 -7.30 8.32 -9.59
CA TYR A 152 -6.39 7.18 -9.77
C TYR A 152 -6.79 5.94 -8.97
N THR A 153 -7.51 6.14 -7.85
CA THR A 153 -8.01 5.08 -6.97
C THR A 153 -9.31 5.52 -6.29
N PHE A 154 -10.04 4.55 -5.76
CA PHE A 154 -11.25 4.75 -4.97
C PHE A 154 -11.13 4.06 -3.62
N GLY A 155 -11.52 4.74 -2.56
CA GLY A 155 -11.65 4.14 -1.23
C GLY A 155 -11.50 5.14 -0.07
N VAL A 156 -11.53 4.67 1.17
CA VAL A 156 -11.65 3.26 1.58
C VAL A 156 -13.05 2.72 1.23
N ALA A 157 -13.12 1.72 0.36
CA ALA A 157 -14.36 1.23 -0.20
C ALA A 157 -14.99 0.15 0.69
N GLY A 158 -16.31 0.22 0.85
CA GLY A 158 -17.09 -0.84 1.48
C GLY A 158 -17.01 -2.13 0.66
N THR A 159 -16.87 -3.26 1.35
CA THR A 159 -16.83 -4.60 0.74
C THR A 159 -17.71 -5.55 1.53
N SER A 160 -18.10 -6.66 0.93
CA SER A 160 -18.95 -7.66 1.60
C SER A 160 -18.68 -9.08 1.09
N MET A 161 -19.32 -10.07 1.70
CA MET A 161 -19.30 -11.46 1.20
C MET A 161 -20.09 -11.63 -0.12
N ASP A 162 -20.90 -10.63 -0.51
CA ASP A 162 -21.63 -10.65 -1.78
C ASP A 162 -20.69 -10.31 -2.94
N PHE A 163 -20.41 -11.33 -3.75
CA PHE A 163 -19.55 -11.24 -4.94
C PHE A 163 -20.07 -10.27 -5.99
N ALA A 164 -21.39 -10.17 -6.19
CA ALA A 164 -21.96 -9.26 -7.17
C ALA A 164 -21.79 -7.79 -6.73
N LYS A 165 -21.93 -7.50 -5.43
CA LYS A 165 -21.67 -6.16 -4.89
C LYS A 165 -20.22 -5.74 -5.06
N ASN A 166 -19.28 -6.61 -4.72
CA ASN A 166 -17.86 -6.31 -4.93
C ASN A 166 -17.55 -6.18 -6.43
N ARG A 167 -18.11 -7.01 -7.31
CA ARG A 167 -17.94 -6.88 -8.76
C ARG A 167 -18.32 -5.50 -9.28
N LYS A 168 -19.45 -4.93 -8.85
CA LYS A 168 -19.87 -3.57 -9.25
C LYS A 168 -18.81 -2.51 -8.93
N LEU A 169 -18.13 -2.63 -7.79
CA LEU A 169 -17.03 -1.73 -7.42
C LEU A 169 -15.87 -1.82 -8.43
N PHE A 170 -15.52 -3.02 -8.90
CA PHE A 170 -14.48 -3.21 -9.92
C PHE A 170 -14.91 -2.72 -11.31
N GLU A 171 -16.17 -2.92 -11.69
CA GLU A 171 -16.74 -2.37 -12.93
C GLU A 171 -16.70 -0.84 -12.92
N PHE A 172 -17.08 -0.23 -11.80
CA PHE A 172 -16.96 1.22 -11.58
C PHE A 172 -15.50 1.68 -11.68
N ALA A 173 -14.57 1.01 -10.98
CA ALA A 173 -13.15 1.36 -11.03
C ALA A 173 -12.60 1.30 -12.47
N LYS A 174 -12.96 0.24 -13.22
CA LYS A 174 -12.60 0.08 -14.63
C LYS A 174 -13.19 1.20 -15.49
N PHE A 175 -14.45 1.56 -15.29
CA PHE A 175 -15.11 2.67 -16.00
C PHE A 175 -14.41 4.00 -15.76
N MET A 176 -13.99 4.27 -14.52
CA MET A 176 -13.27 5.48 -14.13
C MET A 176 -11.78 5.46 -14.54
N GLY A 177 -11.28 4.35 -15.09
CA GLY A 177 -9.87 4.20 -15.49
C GLY A 177 -8.91 3.96 -14.33
N MET A 178 -9.43 3.57 -13.16
CA MET A 178 -8.63 3.27 -11.97
C MET A 178 -7.90 1.93 -12.11
N LYS A 179 -6.70 1.86 -11.53
CA LYS A 179 -5.87 0.65 -11.49
C LYS A 179 -5.66 0.10 -10.08
N LEU A 180 -6.17 0.81 -9.09
CA LEU A 180 -6.09 0.47 -7.68
C LEU A 180 -7.45 0.75 -7.02
N ILE A 181 -7.82 -0.09 -6.06
CA ILE A 181 -8.95 0.12 -5.14
C ILE A 181 -8.43 -0.05 -3.72
N VAL A 182 -8.75 0.88 -2.83
CA VAL A 182 -8.40 0.80 -1.41
C VAL A 182 -9.60 0.27 -0.62
N VAL A 183 -9.38 -0.74 0.22
CA VAL A 183 -10.43 -1.45 0.98
C VAL A 183 -10.01 -1.68 2.42
N GLU A 184 -10.99 -1.85 3.31
CA GLU A 184 -10.77 -2.33 4.68
C GLU A 184 -11.84 -3.40 4.99
N PRO A 185 -11.68 -4.66 4.49
CA PRO A 185 -12.73 -5.66 4.61
C PRO A 185 -13.03 -6.03 6.06
N GLY A 186 -14.29 -5.93 6.49
CA GLY A 186 -14.70 -6.26 7.87
C GLY A 186 -14.59 -7.74 8.24
N ASP A 187 -14.25 -8.62 7.30
CA ASP A 187 -14.08 -10.06 7.49
C ASP A 187 -12.99 -10.58 6.54
N PHE A 188 -12.06 -11.40 7.05
CA PHE A 188 -10.94 -11.91 6.26
C PHE A 188 -11.38 -12.84 5.10
N ARG A 189 -12.56 -13.46 5.17
CA ARG A 189 -13.09 -14.31 4.11
C ARG A 189 -13.44 -13.53 2.83
N ILE A 190 -13.65 -12.22 2.94
CA ILE A 190 -13.94 -11.35 1.80
C ILE A 190 -12.74 -11.28 0.84
N TRP A 191 -11.52 -11.52 1.33
CA TRP A 191 -10.33 -11.45 0.50
C TRP A 191 -10.30 -12.46 -0.65
N ASP A 192 -10.94 -13.62 -0.52
CA ASP A 192 -10.96 -14.62 -1.61
C ASP A 192 -11.80 -14.12 -2.80
N ASN A 193 -12.88 -13.40 -2.49
CA ASN A 193 -13.72 -12.70 -3.46
C ASN A 193 -12.96 -11.53 -4.11
N LEU A 194 -12.32 -10.68 -3.30
CA LEU A 194 -11.52 -9.55 -3.80
C LEU A 194 -10.33 -10.00 -4.65
N GLU A 195 -9.67 -11.10 -4.26
CA GLU A 195 -8.59 -11.67 -5.04
C GLU A 195 -9.09 -12.14 -6.40
N ALA A 196 -10.15 -12.94 -6.47
CA ALA A 196 -10.73 -13.39 -7.73
C ALA A 196 -11.09 -12.22 -8.67
N LEU A 197 -11.65 -11.14 -8.13
CA LEU A 197 -11.98 -9.93 -8.87
C LEU A 197 -10.75 -9.14 -9.33
N ALA A 198 -9.75 -9.00 -8.47
CA ALA A 198 -8.45 -8.45 -8.85
C ALA A 198 -7.84 -9.26 -10.00
N LYS A 199 -8.02 -10.59 -9.97
CA LYS A 199 -7.59 -11.50 -11.04
C LYS A 199 -8.23 -11.20 -12.38
N GLU A 200 -9.55 -11.11 -12.37
CA GLU A 200 -10.40 -10.95 -13.54
C GLU A 200 -10.29 -9.55 -14.17
N PHE A 201 -10.24 -8.49 -13.36
CA PHE A 201 -10.28 -7.11 -13.85
C PHE A 201 -8.90 -6.53 -14.14
N ASP A 202 -7.83 -7.20 -13.66
CA ASP A 202 -6.47 -6.67 -13.64
C ASP A 202 -6.41 -5.29 -12.96
N ILE A 203 -7.01 -5.23 -11.76
CA ILE A 203 -7.04 -4.06 -10.89
C ILE A 203 -6.45 -4.47 -9.55
N GLN A 204 -5.49 -3.68 -9.05
CA GLN A 204 -4.89 -3.91 -7.75
C GLN A 204 -5.88 -3.57 -6.62
N VAL A 205 -5.75 -4.28 -5.51
CA VAL A 205 -6.50 -4.03 -4.28
C VAL A 205 -5.51 -3.79 -3.15
N ALA A 206 -5.68 -2.70 -2.43
CA ALA A 206 -4.82 -2.33 -1.32
C ALA A 206 -5.61 -2.31 -0.01
N VAL A 207 -5.15 -3.06 1.00
CA VAL A 207 -5.72 -2.98 2.35
C VAL A 207 -5.28 -1.69 3.03
N HIS A 208 -6.22 -0.92 3.57
CA HIS A 208 -5.94 0.21 4.45
C HIS A 208 -5.74 -0.28 5.88
N ASN A 209 -4.62 0.09 6.51
CA ASN A 209 -4.41 -0.15 7.94
C ASN A 209 -5.00 1.00 8.77
N HIS A 210 -5.67 0.69 9.88
CA HIS A 210 -6.40 1.72 10.63
C HIS A 210 -6.34 1.52 12.14
N GLY A 211 -5.33 2.07 12.81
CA GLY A 211 -5.22 2.11 14.27
C GLY A 211 -5.12 0.73 14.94
N ILE A 212 -4.40 0.62 16.06
CA ILE A 212 -4.06 -0.70 16.64
C ILE A 212 -5.26 -1.58 17.04
N ARG A 213 -6.46 -0.98 17.18
CA ARG A 213 -7.69 -1.66 17.59
C ARG A 213 -8.52 -2.20 16.42
N SER A 214 -8.19 -1.89 15.15
CA SER A 214 -8.88 -2.50 14.00
C SER A 214 -8.29 -3.85 13.61
N LEU A 215 -9.00 -4.58 12.75
CA LEU A 215 -8.54 -5.86 12.19
C LEU A 215 -7.18 -5.74 11.47
N TYR A 216 -6.87 -4.56 10.95
CA TYR A 216 -5.67 -4.28 10.16
C TYR A 216 -4.72 -3.31 10.87
N GLY A 217 -4.93 -3.08 12.18
CA GLY A 217 -4.12 -2.17 12.99
C GLY A 217 -2.69 -2.64 13.21
N ASN A 218 -2.49 -3.95 13.33
CA ASN A 218 -1.18 -4.55 13.53
C ASN A 218 -0.54 -4.88 12.17
N PRO A 219 0.63 -4.29 11.84
CA PRO A 219 1.31 -4.53 10.57
C PRO A 219 1.65 -6.01 10.30
N ALA A 220 1.86 -6.81 11.34
CA ALA A 220 2.13 -8.24 11.18
C ALA A 220 0.91 -9.00 10.60
N VAL A 221 -0.31 -8.59 10.96
CA VAL A 221 -1.54 -9.17 10.41
C VAL A 221 -1.65 -8.83 8.93
N VAL A 222 -1.48 -7.55 8.59
CA VAL A 222 -1.50 -7.08 7.20
C VAL A 222 -0.44 -7.79 6.35
N LYS A 223 0.80 -7.88 6.86
CA LYS A 223 1.89 -8.60 6.19
C LYS A 223 1.52 -10.05 5.90
N ASN A 224 0.98 -10.74 6.90
CA ASN A 224 0.59 -12.14 6.75
C ASN A 224 -0.51 -12.33 5.69
N ILE A 225 -1.44 -11.38 5.57
CA ILE A 225 -2.48 -11.42 4.54
C ILE A 225 -1.88 -11.24 3.15
N VAL A 226 -1.08 -10.19 2.93
CA VAL A 226 -0.62 -9.83 1.58
C VAL A 226 0.48 -10.74 1.04
N GLN A 227 1.26 -11.40 1.91
CA GLN A 227 2.35 -12.29 1.47
C GLN A 227 1.85 -13.64 0.91
N HIS A 228 0.62 -14.05 1.27
CA HIS A 228 0.03 -15.32 0.85
C HIS A 228 -1.04 -15.16 -0.25
N ARG A 229 -1.18 -13.95 -0.81
CA ARG A 229 -2.17 -13.61 -1.83
C ARG A 229 -1.52 -13.18 -3.14
N ASP A 230 -2.31 -13.17 -4.20
CA ASP A 230 -1.93 -12.72 -5.54
C ASP A 230 -1.18 -11.38 -5.51
N SER A 231 -0.21 -11.20 -6.41
CA SER A 231 0.63 -10.01 -6.48
C SER A 231 -0.14 -8.70 -6.71
N ARG A 232 -1.44 -8.73 -6.99
CA ARG A 232 -2.32 -7.55 -7.02
C ARG A 232 -2.93 -7.16 -5.68
N ILE A 233 -2.72 -7.92 -4.61
CA ILE A 233 -3.21 -7.61 -3.26
C ILE A 233 -2.13 -6.95 -2.40
N GLY A 234 -2.12 -5.63 -2.30
CA GLY A 234 -1.11 -4.88 -1.55
C GLY A 234 -1.68 -4.13 -0.35
N VAL A 235 -0.99 -3.06 0.02
CA VAL A 235 -1.28 -2.22 1.18
C VAL A 235 -1.38 -0.76 0.75
N CYS A 236 -2.41 -0.09 1.24
CA CYS A 236 -2.52 1.36 1.33
C CYS A 236 -2.04 1.71 2.73
N MET A 237 -0.75 2.04 2.85
CA MET A 237 -0.14 2.18 4.17
C MET A 237 -0.44 3.57 4.74
N ASP A 238 -1.20 3.60 5.82
CA ASP A 238 -1.51 4.82 6.56
C ASP A 238 -0.43 5.14 7.58
N ILE A 239 0.34 6.18 7.28
CA ILE A 239 1.55 6.53 8.04
C ILE A 239 1.20 7.00 9.45
N GLY A 240 0.13 7.78 9.57
CA GLY A 240 -0.33 8.32 10.85
C GLY A 240 -0.81 7.20 11.77
N TRP A 241 -1.56 6.24 11.23
CA TRP A 241 -2.05 5.10 12.01
C TRP A 241 -0.97 4.09 12.38
N ILE A 242 0.01 3.83 11.49
CA ILE A 242 1.19 3.03 11.84
C ILE A 242 1.94 3.64 13.01
N THR A 243 2.17 4.96 12.96
CA THR A 243 2.87 5.70 14.01
C THR A 243 2.09 5.69 15.32
N ALA A 244 0.77 5.97 15.27
CA ALA A 244 -0.10 5.93 16.44
C ALA A 244 -0.20 4.54 17.08
N ALA A 245 -0.01 3.48 16.31
CA ALA A 245 0.06 2.11 16.81
C ALA A 245 1.43 1.74 17.41
N GLY A 246 2.40 2.67 17.46
CA GLY A 246 3.71 2.48 18.07
C GLY A 246 4.75 1.83 17.14
N PHE A 247 4.49 1.78 15.83
CA PHE A 247 5.42 1.19 14.85
C PHE A 247 6.15 2.28 14.04
N ASP A 248 7.39 1.98 13.64
CA ASP A 248 8.14 2.84 12.70
C ASP A 248 7.68 2.57 11.26
N ALA A 249 7.16 3.60 10.60
CA ALA A 249 6.61 3.49 9.25
C ALA A 249 7.65 3.09 8.18
N ALA A 250 8.91 3.51 8.32
CA ALA A 250 9.97 3.14 7.39
C ALA A 250 10.32 1.66 7.52
N LYS A 251 10.33 1.13 8.74
CA LYS A 251 10.50 -0.30 9.00
C LYS A 251 9.33 -1.11 8.46
N VAL A 252 8.09 -0.68 8.73
CA VAL A 252 6.89 -1.37 8.24
C VAL A 252 6.87 -1.40 6.70
N PHE A 253 7.20 -0.28 6.05
CA PHE A 253 7.33 -0.23 4.58
C PHE A 253 8.31 -1.29 4.05
N ARG A 254 9.52 -1.38 4.63
CA ARG A 254 10.49 -2.44 4.25
C ARG A 254 9.93 -3.84 4.48
N ASP A 255 9.29 -4.06 5.63
CA ASP A 255 8.79 -5.37 6.03
C ASP A 255 7.69 -5.88 5.10
N TYR A 256 6.93 -4.99 4.45
CA TYR A 256 5.93 -5.32 3.43
C TYR A 256 6.53 -5.70 2.07
N ASN A 257 7.85 -5.57 1.87
CA ASN A 257 8.59 -6.18 0.76
C ASN A 257 7.96 -5.95 -0.64
N GLY A 258 7.78 -4.68 -1.02
CA GLY A 258 7.24 -4.30 -2.33
C GLY A 258 5.71 -4.41 -2.47
N ARG A 259 4.98 -4.68 -1.37
CA ARG A 259 3.52 -4.79 -1.36
C ARG A 259 2.79 -3.48 -1.01
N VAL A 260 3.50 -2.38 -0.81
CA VAL A 260 2.89 -1.06 -0.57
C VAL A 260 2.59 -0.41 -1.92
N PHE A 261 1.31 -0.21 -2.23
CA PHE A 261 0.86 0.35 -3.51
C PHE A 261 0.43 1.81 -3.43
N ASP A 262 0.04 2.24 -2.23
CA ASP A 262 -0.44 3.60 -1.96
C ASP A 262 -0.11 3.98 -0.52
N LEU A 263 -0.07 5.28 -0.24
CA LEU A 263 0.22 5.83 1.07
C LEU A 263 -0.78 6.90 1.44
N HIS A 264 -1.40 6.78 2.62
CA HIS A 264 -2.07 7.92 3.23
C HIS A 264 -1.04 8.77 3.96
N LEU A 265 -0.75 9.93 3.37
CA LEU A 265 0.13 10.95 3.92
C LEU A 265 -0.60 11.68 5.04
N LYS A 266 -0.48 11.09 6.23
CA LYS A 266 -1.02 11.57 7.49
C LYS A 266 0.09 11.57 8.53
N ASP A 267 0.03 12.52 9.45
CA ASP A 267 0.93 12.60 10.59
C ASP A 267 0.11 12.75 11.87
N LYS A 268 0.57 12.11 12.94
CA LYS A 268 -0.11 12.14 14.24
C LYS A 268 0.92 12.38 15.33
N LYS A 269 0.59 13.26 16.27
CA LYS A 269 1.32 13.42 17.52
C LYS A 269 0.84 12.36 18.50
N VAL A 270 1.76 11.59 19.06
CA VAL A 270 1.47 10.54 20.05
C VAL A 270 1.95 11.01 21.41
N GLU A 271 1.03 11.13 22.36
CA GLU A 271 1.31 11.57 23.73
C GLU A 271 0.92 10.48 24.74
N PRO A 272 1.68 10.32 25.83
CA PRO A 272 1.29 9.43 26.92
C PRO A 272 -0.04 9.87 27.56
N ALA A 273 -0.89 8.90 27.86
CA ALA A 273 -2.07 9.07 28.70
C ALA A 273 -2.06 7.98 29.79
N LEU A 274 -2.86 8.12 30.85
CA LEU A 274 -2.91 7.15 31.95
C LEU A 274 -3.19 5.73 31.44
N GLY A 275 -2.14 4.91 31.35
CA GLY A 275 -2.19 3.51 30.91
C GLY A 275 -2.31 3.29 29.40
N ASP A 276 -2.24 4.33 28.56
CA ASP A 276 -2.35 4.21 27.10
C ASP A 276 -1.61 5.38 26.41
N THR A 277 -1.79 5.52 25.10
CA THR A 277 -1.37 6.69 24.32
C THR A 277 -2.58 7.36 23.68
N VAL A 278 -2.50 8.67 23.52
CA VAL A 278 -3.47 9.44 22.74
C VAL A 278 -2.75 9.93 21.49
N ALA A 279 -3.37 9.68 20.34
CA ALA A 279 -2.88 10.15 19.05
C ALA A 279 -3.82 11.24 18.50
N THR A 280 -3.26 12.40 18.16
CA THR A 280 -3.98 13.51 17.54
C THR A 280 -3.36 13.83 16.18
N ASP A 281 -4.18 14.09 15.16
CA ASP A 281 -3.67 14.53 13.86
C ASP A 281 -2.83 15.80 13.99
N ALA A 282 -1.72 15.84 13.24
CA ALA A 282 -0.80 16.96 13.16
C ALA A 282 -0.63 17.40 11.71
N HIS A 283 -0.09 18.59 11.49
CA HIS A 283 0.44 18.94 10.17
C HIS A 283 1.56 17.97 9.79
N ILE A 284 1.67 17.65 8.50
CA ILE A 284 2.69 16.75 7.99
C ILE A 284 4.09 17.27 8.35
N GLY A 285 4.87 16.42 9.03
CA GLY A 285 6.22 16.74 9.49
C GLY A 285 6.28 17.39 10.89
N GLN A 286 5.13 17.57 11.55
CA GLN A 286 5.04 18.11 12.91
C GLN A 286 4.52 17.09 13.93
N GLY A 287 4.21 15.86 13.50
CA GLY A 287 3.83 14.77 14.38
C GLY A 287 5.01 13.87 14.74
N SER A 288 4.69 12.65 15.13
CA SER A 288 5.63 11.66 15.66
C SER A 288 6.16 10.71 14.57
N ALA A 289 5.67 10.80 13.34
CA ALA A 289 6.08 9.89 12.27
C ALA A 289 7.52 10.17 11.81
N ASN A 290 8.32 9.12 11.62
CA ASN A 290 9.64 9.21 10.99
C ASN A 290 9.51 9.39 9.45
N MET A 291 8.91 10.50 9.03
CA MET A 291 8.55 10.76 7.64
C MET A 291 9.79 10.86 6.73
N LYS A 292 10.86 11.50 7.20
CA LYS A 292 12.14 11.58 6.46
C LYS A 292 12.76 10.20 6.26
N GLY A 293 12.75 9.36 7.29
CA GLY A 293 13.20 7.98 7.20
C GLY A 293 12.37 7.19 6.18
N LEU A 294 11.04 7.31 6.22
CA LEU A 294 10.16 6.66 5.26
C LEU A 294 10.44 7.11 3.81
N ILE A 295 10.55 8.41 3.56
CA ILE A 295 10.85 8.94 2.22
C ILE A 295 12.19 8.40 1.70
N ALA A 296 13.22 8.34 2.54
CA ALA A 296 14.50 7.76 2.17
C ALA A 296 14.38 6.27 1.77
N GLU A 297 13.53 5.51 2.47
CA GLU A 297 13.27 4.10 2.11
C GLU A 297 12.47 3.96 0.82
N LEU A 298 11.49 4.84 0.57
CA LEU A 298 10.74 4.89 -0.68
C LEU A 298 11.67 5.16 -1.87
N GLN A 299 12.59 6.12 -1.72
CA GLN A 299 13.59 6.44 -2.73
C GLN A 299 14.56 5.29 -2.98
N LYS A 300 15.08 4.66 -1.93
CA LYS A 300 15.95 3.46 -2.05
C LYS A 300 15.26 2.30 -2.75
N ALA A 301 13.95 2.16 -2.57
CA ALA A 301 13.15 1.10 -3.17
C ALA A 301 12.67 1.43 -4.60
N ASN A 302 13.01 2.60 -5.15
CA ASN A 302 12.47 3.11 -6.42
C ASN A 302 10.95 3.06 -6.46
N TRP A 303 10.32 3.39 -5.32
CA TRP A 303 8.88 3.25 -5.17
C TRP A 303 8.15 4.21 -6.12
N LYS A 304 7.11 3.68 -6.78
CA LYS A 304 6.28 4.42 -7.73
C LYS A 304 4.85 4.32 -7.27
N GLY A 305 4.30 5.43 -6.80
CA GLY A 305 2.98 5.46 -6.21
C GLY A 305 2.58 6.86 -5.80
N VAL A 306 1.47 6.94 -5.08
CA VAL A 306 0.89 8.22 -4.65
C VAL A 306 0.91 8.31 -3.13
N MET A 307 1.40 9.45 -2.63
CA MET A 307 1.24 9.86 -1.23
C MET A 307 0.02 10.78 -1.15
N ALA A 308 -1.13 10.21 -0.82
CA ALA A 308 -2.40 10.90 -0.77
C ALA A 308 -2.58 11.62 0.57
N ILE A 309 -2.69 12.95 0.55
CA ILE A 309 -2.90 13.76 1.76
C ILE A 309 -4.22 13.36 2.42
N GLU A 310 -4.18 12.93 3.68
CA GLU A 310 -5.34 12.55 4.47
C GLU A 310 -5.30 13.18 5.87
N THR A 311 -6.47 13.56 6.39
CA THR A 311 -6.65 13.92 7.80
C THR A 311 -7.97 13.44 8.39
N ASP A 312 -7.90 12.89 9.61
CA ASP A 312 -9.08 12.54 10.41
C ASP A 312 -9.56 13.70 11.29
N SER A 313 -8.76 14.76 11.41
CA SER A 313 -9.10 15.95 12.20
C SER A 313 -10.31 16.64 11.61
N GLN A 314 -11.33 16.85 12.45
CA GLN A 314 -12.49 17.66 12.06
C GLN A 314 -12.09 19.11 11.82
N THR A 315 -11.17 19.64 12.63
CA THR A 315 -10.66 21.01 12.48
C THR A 315 -9.98 21.23 11.14
N PHE A 316 -9.09 20.31 10.72
CA PHE A 316 -8.43 20.41 9.42
C PHE A 316 -9.41 20.21 8.27
N ALA A 317 -10.40 19.32 8.39
CA ALA A 317 -11.40 19.13 7.33
C ALA A 317 -12.44 20.26 7.22
N LEU A 318 -12.64 21.06 8.27
CA LEU A 318 -13.46 22.28 8.20
C LEU A 318 -12.74 23.37 7.38
N ASN A 319 -11.42 23.48 7.51
CA ASN A 319 -10.59 24.46 6.80
C ASN A 319 -9.33 23.83 6.17
N PRO A 320 -9.46 23.03 5.09
CA PRO A 320 -8.38 22.14 4.63
C PRO A 320 -7.24 22.84 3.89
N SER A 321 -7.42 24.11 3.48
CA SER A 321 -6.46 24.80 2.61
C SER A 321 -5.06 24.91 3.22
N GLU A 322 -4.96 25.27 4.50
CA GLU A 322 -3.66 25.40 5.17
C GLU A 322 -2.99 24.03 5.34
N PHE A 323 -3.75 23.03 5.80
CA PHE A 323 -3.26 21.67 5.99
C PHE A 323 -2.69 21.09 4.68
N VAL A 324 -3.45 21.19 3.59
CA VAL A 324 -3.04 20.70 2.26
C VAL A 324 -1.83 21.48 1.72
N THR A 325 -1.81 22.81 1.88
CA THR A 325 -0.67 23.63 1.43
C THR A 325 0.62 23.25 2.17
N ASN A 326 0.54 23.03 3.48
CA ASN A 326 1.69 22.65 4.29
C ASN A 326 2.18 21.23 3.95
N ALA A 327 1.26 20.29 3.72
CA ALA A 327 1.59 18.93 3.28
C ALA A 327 2.31 18.92 1.92
N ARG A 328 1.84 19.72 0.96
CA ARG A 328 2.48 19.87 -0.35
C ARG A 328 3.91 20.42 -0.21
N LYS A 329 4.09 21.53 0.52
CA LYS A 329 5.41 22.12 0.78
C LYS A 329 6.37 21.13 1.46
N PHE A 330 5.85 20.33 2.40
CA PHE A 330 6.65 19.31 3.05
C PHE A 330 7.16 18.27 2.03
N LEU A 331 6.29 17.75 1.17
CA LEU A 331 6.70 16.74 0.18
C LEU A 331 7.67 17.33 -0.86
N GLU A 332 7.38 18.53 -1.37
CA GLU A 332 8.28 19.27 -2.30
C GLU A 332 9.68 19.47 -1.73
N ALA A 333 9.80 19.70 -0.42
CA ALA A 333 11.08 19.91 0.25
C ALA A 333 11.86 18.61 0.57
N ASN A 334 11.21 17.44 0.56
CA ASN A 334 11.83 16.18 0.99
C ASN A 334 11.89 15.12 -0.11
N VAL A 335 11.13 15.26 -1.20
CA VAL A 335 11.18 14.39 -2.38
C VAL A 335 11.91 15.14 -3.48
N SER A 336 13.05 14.60 -3.90
CA SER A 336 13.79 15.08 -5.07
C SER A 336 12.85 15.06 -6.28
N GLN A 337 12.62 16.23 -6.88
CA GLN A 337 11.92 16.30 -8.16
C GLN A 337 12.83 15.69 -9.24
N PRO A 338 12.28 14.86 -10.16
CA PRO A 338 13.04 14.32 -11.28
C PRO A 338 13.60 15.40 -12.20
#